data_AF-A0A6B3G7S2-F1
#
_entry.id   AF-A0A6B3G7S2-F1
#
_cell.length_a   1.000
_cell.length_b   1.000
_cell.length_c   1.000
_cell.angle_alpha   90.00
_cell.angle_beta   90.00
_cell.angle_gamma   90.00
#
_symmetry.space_group_name_H-M   'P 1'
#
loop_
_entity.id
_entity.type
_entity.pdbx_description
1 polymer ?
#
loop_
_entity_poly.entity_id
_entity_poly.type
_entity_poly.pdbx_seq_one_letter_code
_entity_poly.pdbx_strand_id
1 'polypeptide(L)'
;PTVDRAAELPGLPDVPQYVVKPKLGADSVGLRFATAAEARAELEAAAEGSLLVQPRIEFRHEVSFYFVDHDFQYALYAPAPERRWVLEPYAASAEDLEFARRFIAWNTLDHGIQRVDACRTADGALLLVELEDLNPYLSLDRVGEDVREAFVARLKTSIASLPR
;
A
#
# COMPACT_ATOMS: atom_id res chain seq x y z
N PRO A 1 -8.76 5.10 -7.80
CA PRO A 1 -9.27 4.32 -8.96
C PRO A 1 -8.08 3.82 -9.78
N THR A 2 -8.12 2.58 -10.25
CA THR A 2 -7.02 1.91 -10.96
C THR A 2 -7.60 1.20 -12.17
N VAL A 3 -6.91 1.23 -13.31
CA VAL A 3 -7.28 0.49 -14.52
C VAL A 3 -6.09 -0.31 -15.03
N ASP A 4 -6.35 -1.39 -15.75
CA ASP A 4 -5.32 -2.21 -16.41
C ASP A 4 -5.55 -2.40 -17.92
N ARG A 5 -6.51 -1.65 -18.50
CA ARG A 5 -6.81 -1.63 -19.94
C ARG A 5 -6.98 -0.21 -20.47
N ALA A 6 -6.48 0.04 -21.68
CA ALA A 6 -6.54 1.36 -22.32
C ALA A 6 -7.99 1.86 -22.54
N ALA A 7 -8.94 0.95 -22.76
CA ALA A 7 -10.35 1.26 -22.91
C ALA A 7 -10.99 1.82 -21.63
N GLU A 8 -10.41 1.54 -20.47
CA GLU A 8 -10.95 1.95 -19.16
C GLU A 8 -10.36 3.28 -18.67
N LEU A 9 -9.28 3.78 -19.30
CA LEU A 9 -8.66 5.07 -18.96
C LEU A 9 -9.64 6.25 -18.87
N PRO A 10 -10.67 6.38 -19.75
CA PRO A 10 -11.66 7.46 -19.62
C PRO A 10 -12.49 7.42 -18.33
N GLY A 11 -12.46 6.32 -17.58
CA GLY A 11 -13.09 6.20 -16.27
C GLY A 11 -12.24 6.73 -15.11
N LEU A 12 -10.98 7.10 -15.35
CA LEU A 12 -10.13 7.75 -14.35
C LEU A 12 -10.42 9.26 -14.26
N PRO A 13 -10.18 9.89 -13.09
CA PRO A 13 -10.19 11.35 -12.97
C PRO A 13 -9.24 12.00 -13.97
N ASP A 14 -9.65 13.11 -14.58
CA ASP A 14 -8.81 13.88 -15.49
C ASP A 14 -7.76 14.69 -14.71
N VAL A 15 -6.52 14.22 -14.76
CA VAL A 15 -5.37 14.81 -14.08
C VAL A 15 -4.21 15.01 -15.05
N PRO A 16 -3.30 15.97 -14.81
CA PRO A 16 -2.18 16.23 -15.72
C PRO A 16 -1.24 15.03 -15.91
N GLN A 17 -1.15 14.17 -14.90
CA GLN A 17 -0.27 13.00 -14.90
C GLN A 17 -0.90 11.81 -14.21
N TYR A 18 -0.52 10.63 -14.68
CA TYR A 18 -0.88 9.32 -14.17
C TYR A 18 0.39 8.60 -13.73
N VAL A 19 0.24 7.66 -12.82
CA VAL A 19 1.26 6.68 -12.46
C VAL A 19 1.01 5.43 -13.27
N VAL A 20 2.02 4.97 -14.00
CA VAL A 20 2.03 3.65 -14.64
C VAL A 20 3.03 2.78 -13.90
N LYS A 21 2.63 1.57 -13.50
CA LYS A 21 3.50 0.61 -12.81
C LYS A 21 3.19 -0.83 -13.21
N PRO A 22 4.15 -1.77 -13.16
CA PRO A 22 3.87 -3.19 -13.30
C PRO A 22 2.85 -3.66 -12.26
N LYS A 23 1.93 -4.56 -12.66
CA LYS A 23 0.96 -5.17 -11.74
C LYS A 23 1.63 -6.11 -10.74
N LEU A 24 2.66 -6.82 -11.19
CA LEU A 24 3.50 -7.69 -10.37
C LEU A 24 4.87 -7.01 -10.17
N GLY A 25 4.87 -5.90 -9.44
CA GLY A 25 6.07 -5.10 -9.17
C GLY A 25 6.26 -4.85 -7.67
N ALA A 26 7.45 -4.35 -7.32
CA ALA A 26 7.79 -3.93 -5.97
C ALA A 26 8.89 -2.85 -6.03
N ASP A 27 9.15 -2.16 -4.92
CA ASP A 27 10.26 -1.21 -4.75
C ASP A 27 10.30 -0.09 -5.82
N SER A 28 9.12 0.34 -6.28
CA SER A 28 8.95 1.32 -7.38
C SER A 28 9.60 0.92 -8.71
N VAL A 29 10.05 -0.33 -8.89
CA VAL A 29 10.67 -0.79 -10.13
C VAL A 29 9.65 -0.73 -11.27
N GLY A 30 10.00 -0.01 -12.34
CA GLY A 30 9.13 0.19 -13.50
C GLY A 30 8.02 1.23 -13.30
N LEU A 31 7.96 1.90 -12.14
CA LEU A 31 7.04 3.01 -11.92
C LEU A 31 7.48 4.23 -12.71
N ARG A 32 6.53 4.88 -13.38
CA ARG A 32 6.75 6.13 -14.13
C ARG A 32 5.53 7.04 -14.09
N PHE A 33 5.78 8.34 -14.27
CA PHE A 33 4.72 9.33 -14.46
C PHE A 33 4.52 9.58 -15.95
N ALA A 34 3.27 9.58 -16.40
CA ALA A 34 2.90 9.69 -17.81
C ALA A 34 1.67 10.58 -17.98
N THR A 35 1.57 11.27 -19.11
CA THR A 35 0.31 11.90 -19.54
C THR A 35 -0.73 10.83 -19.89
N ALA A 36 -2.01 11.21 -20.04
CA ALA A 36 -3.06 10.29 -20.46
C ALA A 36 -2.74 9.58 -21.80
N ALA A 37 -2.15 10.32 -22.75
CA ALA A 37 -1.78 9.79 -24.07
C ALA A 37 -0.64 8.77 -23.98
N GLU A 38 0.38 9.06 -23.19
CA GLU A 38 1.51 8.15 -22.94
C GLU A 38 1.03 6.88 -22.20
N ALA A 39 0.24 7.03 -21.14
CA ALA A 39 -0.31 5.89 -20.40
C ALA A 39 -1.17 4.98 -21.28
N ARG A 40 -1.96 5.56 -22.20
CA ARG A 40 -2.72 4.80 -23.21
C ARG A 40 -1.79 4.00 -24.12
N ALA A 41 -0.79 4.65 -24.71
CA ALA A 41 0.14 4.00 -25.62
C ALA A 41 0.89 2.86 -24.94
N GLU A 42 1.25 3.01 -23.67
CA GLU A 42 1.90 1.97 -22.89
C GLU A 42 0.99 0.78 -22.60
N LEU A 43 -0.27 1.01 -22.24
CA LEU A 43 -1.26 -0.05 -22.05
C LEU A 43 -1.54 -0.82 -23.35
N GLU A 44 -1.55 -0.14 -24.49
CA GLU A 44 -1.75 -0.76 -25.81
C GLU A 44 -0.54 -1.57 -26.29
N ALA A 45 0.67 -1.17 -25.88
CA ALA A 45 1.91 -1.87 -26.23
C ALA A 45 2.26 -3.03 -25.28
N ALA A 46 1.79 -2.99 -24.04
CA ALA A 46 2.06 -4.01 -23.03
C ALA A 46 1.15 -5.23 -23.17
N ALA A 47 1.55 -6.35 -22.56
CA ALA A 47 0.65 -7.49 -22.39
C ALA A 47 -0.56 -7.05 -21.54
N GLU A 48 -1.76 -7.48 -21.94
CA GLU A 48 -2.98 -7.12 -21.24
C GLU A 48 -2.90 -7.49 -19.75
N GLY A 49 -3.28 -6.54 -18.87
CA GLY A 49 -3.23 -6.73 -17.42
C GLY A 49 -1.84 -6.75 -16.79
N SER A 50 -0.75 -6.51 -17.54
CA SER A 50 0.62 -6.48 -16.99
C SER A 50 0.99 -5.15 -16.33
N LEU A 51 0.29 -4.07 -16.67
CA LEU A 51 0.48 -2.73 -16.12
C LEU A 51 -0.79 -2.25 -15.40
N LEU A 52 -0.61 -1.38 -14.42
CA LEU A 52 -1.66 -0.62 -13.74
C LEU A 52 -1.47 0.87 -14.02
N VAL A 53 -2.57 1.57 -14.26
CA VAL A 53 -2.62 3.03 -14.37
C VAL A 53 -3.50 3.62 -13.29
N GLN A 54 -2.98 4.62 -12.58
CA GLN A 54 -3.65 5.34 -11.50
C GLN A 54 -3.47 6.85 -11.69
N PRO A 55 -4.43 7.71 -11.33
CA PRO A 55 -4.21 9.16 -11.34
C PRO A 55 -3.09 9.50 -10.35
N ARG A 56 -2.20 10.44 -10.74
CA ARG A 56 -1.20 10.95 -9.79
C ARG A 56 -1.91 11.79 -8.73
N ILE A 57 -1.78 11.39 -7.47
CA ILE A 57 -2.37 12.08 -6.33
C ILE A 57 -1.33 12.96 -5.66
N GLU A 58 -1.71 14.19 -5.32
CA GLU A 58 -0.95 15.01 -4.38
C GLU A 58 -1.30 14.60 -2.94
N PHE A 59 -0.30 14.23 -2.17
CA PHE A 59 -0.46 13.76 -0.79
C PHE A 59 0.60 14.36 0.13
N ARG A 60 0.28 14.41 1.43
CA ARG A 60 1.14 14.96 2.49
C ARG A 60 2.24 13.98 2.88
N HIS A 61 1.89 12.70 3.04
CA HIS A 61 2.81 11.61 3.36
C HIS A 61 2.15 10.26 3.05
N GLU A 62 2.95 9.20 3.02
CA GLU A 62 2.48 7.80 2.99
C GLU A 62 2.47 7.23 4.42
N VAL A 63 1.54 6.32 4.69
CA VAL A 63 1.37 5.59 5.94
C VAL A 63 1.24 4.10 5.62
N SER A 64 1.97 3.27 6.38
CA SER A 64 1.94 1.81 6.32
C SER A 64 1.37 1.25 7.62
N PHE A 65 0.32 0.45 7.54
CA PHE A 65 -0.31 -0.23 8.68
C PHE A 65 0.05 -1.72 8.65
N TYR A 66 0.59 -2.24 9.76
CA TYR A 66 1.08 -3.61 9.86
C TYR A 66 0.16 -4.45 10.72
N PHE A 67 -0.25 -5.60 10.17
CA PHE A 67 -1.13 -6.55 10.81
C PHE A 67 -0.47 -7.93 10.86
N VAL A 68 -0.81 -8.68 11.91
CA VAL A 68 -0.64 -10.13 11.94
C VAL A 68 -2.03 -10.72 12.07
N ASP A 69 -2.40 -11.59 11.13
CA ASP A 69 -3.77 -12.05 10.90
C ASP A 69 -4.68 -10.83 10.73
N HIS A 70 -5.65 -10.64 11.64
CA HIS A 70 -6.55 -9.48 11.66
C HIS A 70 -6.20 -8.44 12.75
N ASP A 71 -5.08 -8.66 13.47
CA ASP A 71 -4.68 -7.85 14.61
C ASP A 71 -3.68 -6.77 14.19
N PHE A 72 -4.06 -5.52 14.39
CA PHE A 72 -3.16 -4.38 14.18
C PHE A 72 -2.00 -4.42 15.16
N GLN A 73 -0.78 -4.23 14.65
CA GLN A 73 0.45 -4.27 15.44
C GLN A 73 1.06 -2.88 15.61
N TYR A 74 1.32 -2.18 14.51
CA TYR A 74 1.88 -0.84 14.50
C TYR A 74 1.66 -0.17 13.15
N ALA A 75 1.93 1.13 13.08
CA ALA A 75 1.96 1.87 11.82
C ALA A 75 3.23 2.74 11.76
N LEU A 76 3.70 2.96 10.53
CA LEU A 76 4.81 3.85 10.21
C LEU A 76 4.35 4.84 9.15
N TYR A 77 4.98 6.01 9.09
CA TYR A 77 4.75 6.97 8.01
C TYR A 77 6.06 7.58 7.53
N ALA A 78 6.07 8.06 6.29
CA ALA A 78 7.17 8.80 5.69
C ALA A 78 6.88 10.31 5.76
N PRO A 79 7.37 11.06 6.77
CA PRO A 79 7.06 12.49 6.94
C PRO A 79 7.52 13.36 5.77
N ALA A 80 8.53 12.91 5.03
CA ALA A 80 9.12 13.60 3.90
C ALA A 80 8.87 12.76 2.61
N PRO A 81 7.92 13.15 1.74
CA PRO A 81 7.62 12.42 0.51
C PRO A 81 8.81 12.24 -0.43
N GLU A 82 9.81 13.12 -0.36
CA GLU A 82 11.07 13.03 -1.11
C GLU A 82 12.10 12.07 -0.50
N ARG A 83 11.86 11.58 0.72
CA ARG A 83 12.70 10.62 1.47
C ARG A 83 11.86 9.48 2.04
N ARG A 84 11.13 8.78 1.17
CA ARG A 84 10.16 7.73 1.56
C ARG A 84 10.73 6.58 2.39
N TRP A 85 12.05 6.39 2.39
CA TRP A 85 12.74 5.38 3.22
C TRP A 85 13.00 5.83 4.66
N VAL A 86 12.75 7.10 5.00
CA VAL A 86 12.91 7.63 6.35
C VAL A 86 11.57 7.53 7.04
N LEU A 87 11.38 6.43 7.78
CA LEU A 87 10.12 6.11 8.44
C LEU A 87 10.15 6.45 9.93
N GLU A 88 9.02 6.95 10.41
CA GLU A 88 8.77 7.25 11.83
C GLU A 88 7.51 6.52 12.33
N PRO A 89 7.42 6.20 13.64
CA PRO A 89 6.19 5.69 14.23
C PRO A 89 4.99 6.59 13.97
N TYR A 90 3.88 5.99 13.54
CA TYR A 90 2.64 6.69 13.26
C TYR A 90 1.58 6.33 14.30
N ALA A 91 1.09 7.35 15.02
CA ALA A 91 -0.02 7.21 15.95
C ALA A 91 -1.35 7.22 15.17
N ALA A 92 -1.74 6.05 14.65
CA ALA A 92 -2.96 5.89 13.88
C ALA A 92 -4.21 6.27 14.70
N SER A 93 -5.06 7.11 14.13
CA SER A 93 -6.37 7.41 14.71
C SER A 93 -7.34 6.22 14.55
N ALA A 94 -8.49 6.28 15.23
CA ALA A 94 -9.53 5.26 15.06
C ALA A 94 -10.04 5.19 13.61
N GLU A 95 -10.18 6.34 12.95
CA GLU A 95 -10.60 6.43 11.54
C GLU A 95 -9.56 5.81 10.59
N ASP A 96 -8.27 6.02 10.86
CA ASP A 96 -7.20 5.42 10.07
C ASP A 96 -7.18 3.90 10.18
N LEU A 97 -7.40 3.40 11.40
CA LEU A 97 -7.49 1.96 11.64
C LEU A 97 -8.73 1.35 11.02
N GLU A 98 -9.87 2.04 11.04
CA GLU A 98 -11.08 1.59 10.34
C GLU A 98 -10.82 1.50 8.83
N PHE A 99 -10.18 2.52 8.25
CA PHE A 99 -9.76 2.50 6.85
C PHE A 99 -8.90 1.26 6.54
N ALA A 100 -7.84 1.02 7.33
CA ALA A 100 -6.92 -0.10 7.07
C ALA A 100 -7.60 -1.47 7.26
N ARG A 101 -8.44 -1.61 8.29
CA ARG A 101 -9.15 -2.88 8.59
C ARG A 101 -10.10 -3.31 7.49
N ARG A 102 -10.64 -2.39 6.69
CA ARG A 102 -11.48 -2.74 5.54
C ARG A 102 -10.72 -3.58 4.51
N PHE A 103 -9.42 -3.33 4.32
CA PHE A 103 -8.60 -4.09 3.38
C PHE A 103 -8.17 -5.43 3.95
N ILE A 104 -7.90 -5.48 5.26
CA ILE A 104 -7.65 -6.73 5.98
C ILE A 104 -8.87 -7.66 5.91
N ALA A 105 -10.07 -7.14 6.13
CA ALA A 105 -11.31 -7.91 6.04
C ALA A 105 -11.69 -8.28 4.59
N TRP A 106 -11.20 -7.53 3.60
CA TRP A 106 -11.37 -7.85 2.18
C TRP A 106 -10.43 -8.98 1.74
N ASN A 107 -9.26 -9.09 2.35
CA ASN A 107 -8.31 -10.15 2.06
C ASN A 107 -8.79 -11.49 2.65
N THR A 108 -8.55 -12.57 1.93
CA THR A 108 -9.01 -13.93 2.33
C THR A 108 -7.98 -14.67 3.18
N LEU A 109 -6.93 -14.00 3.63
CA LEU A 109 -5.88 -14.60 4.47
C LEU A 109 -6.30 -14.60 5.94
N ASP A 110 -6.55 -15.79 6.48
CA ASP A 110 -6.84 -15.97 7.91
C ASP A 110 -5.60 -15.78 8.78
N HIS A 111 -4.44 -16.15 8.26
CA HIS A 111 -3.17 -16.13 8.98
C HIS A 111 -2.04 -15.50 8.15
N GLY A 112 -1.14 -14.78 8.81
CA GLY A 112 0.08 -14.25 8.21
C GLY A 112 0.30 -12.77 8.48
N ILE A 113 1.24 -12.17 7.77
CA ILE A 113 1.56 -10.75 7.90
C ILE A 113 0.94 -10.01 6.73
N GLN A 114 0.30 -8.88 7.02
CA GLN A 114 -0.28 -8.01 6.00
C GLN A 114 0.15 -6.56 6.26
N ARG A 115 0.48 -5.83 5.20
CA ARG A 115 0.77 -4.40 5.23
C ARG A 115 -0.19 -3.66 4.31
N VAL A 116 -0.91 -2.71 4.86
CA VAL A 116 -1.79 -1.80 4.10
C VAL A 116 -1.05 -0.48 3.95
N ASP A 117 -0.74 -0.09 2.71
CA ASP A 117 -0.09 1.17 2.41
C ASP A 117 -1.11 2.17 1.85
N ALA A 118 -1.07 3.38 2.38
CA ALA A 118 -1.99 4.45 2.03
C ALA A 118 -1.26 5.78 1.92
N CYS A 119 -1.81 6.71 1.14
CA CYS A 119 -1.36 8.09 1.15
C CYS A 119 -2.39 8.97 1.88
N ARG A 120 -1.88 9.92 2.67
CA ARG A 120 -2.67 10.97 3.32
C ARG A 120 -2.83 12.12 2.34
N THR A 121 -4.01 12.33 1.81
CA THR A 121 -4.30 13.41 0.87
C THR A 121 -4.18 14.80 1.53
N ALA A 122 -4.16 15.84 0.70
CA ALA A 122 -4.09 17.23 1.17
C ALA A 122 -5.29 17.64 2.04
N ASP A 123 -6.47 17.04 1.85
CA ASP A 123 -7.68 17.24 2.66
C ASP A 123 -7.76 16.32 3.89
N GLY A 124 -6.79 15.40 4.05
CA GLY A 124 -6.66 14.55 5.24
C GLY A 124 -7.27 13.16 5.12
N ALA A 125 -7.89 12.80 4.01
CA ALA A 125 -8.37 11.44 3.76
C ALA A 125 -7.21 10.45 3.53
N LEU A 126 -7.49 9.14 3.70
CA LEU A 126 -6.60 8.07 3.28
C LEU A 126 -7.08 7.46 1.96
N LEU A 127 -6.13 7.22 1.05
CA LEU A 127 -6.34 6.46 -0.17
C LEU A 127 -5.38 5.27 -0.20
N LEU A 128 -5.89 4.09 -0.56
CA LEU A 128 -5.07 2.88 -0.67
C LEU A 128 -4.07 3.04 -1.82
N VAL A 129 -2.80 2.76 -1.54
CA VAL A 129 -1.72 2.69 -2.52
C VAL A 129 -1.44 1.23 -2.89
N GLU A 130 -1.34 0.37 -1.87
CA GLU A 130 -0.94 -1.03 -2.01
C GLU A 130 -1.39 -1.88 -0.81
N LEU A 131 -1.56 -3.18 -1.05
CA LEU A 131 -1.75 -4.20 -0.02
C LEU A 131 -0.68 -5.27 -0.24
N GLU A 132 0.23 -5.44 0.72
CA GLU A 132 1.29 -6.45 0.68
C GLU A 132 1.02 -7.54 1.70
N ASP A 133 0.82 -8.77 1.26
CA ASP A 133 0.39 -9.89 2.10
C ASP A 133 1.21 -11.18 1.90
N LEU A 134 2.25 -11.10 1.07
CA LEU A 134 3.17 -12.21 0.80
C LEU A 134 4.52 -12.03 1.50
N ASN A 135 5.22 -10.93 1.21
CA ASN A 135 6.56 -10.67 1.69
C ASN A 135 6.81 -9.19 2.03
N PRO A 136 5.98 -8.57 2.90
CA PRO A 136 6.11 -7.16 3.21
C PRO A 136 7.40 -6.83 3.94
N TYR A 137 8.02 -5.71 3.57
CA TYR A 137 9.13 -5.17 4.35
C TYR A 137 8.61 -4.50 5.63
N LEU A 138 9.08 -4.97 6.79
CA LEU A 138 8.45 -4.67 8.08
C LEU A 138 8.98 -3.41 8.78
N SER A 139 10.22 -3.01 8.49
CA SER A 139 10.86 -1.86 9.13
C SER A 139 10.80 -1.89 10.68
N LEU A 140 10.94 -3.08 11.27
CA LEU A 140 10.89 -3.30 12.73
C LEU A 140 12.02 -2.59 13.50
N ASP A 141 13.07 -2.16 12.81
CA ASP A 141 14.14 -1.31 13.35
C ASP A 141 13.69 0.13 13.63
N ARG A 142 12.51 0.53 13.13
CA ARG A 142 11.92 1.87 13.30
C ARG A 142 10.96 2.00 14.46
N VAL A 143 10.66 0.89 15.15
CA VAL A 143 9.77 0.87 16.32
C VAL A 143 10.55 0.58 17.60
N GLY A 144 9.93 0.88 18.74
CA GLY A 144 10.49 0.53 20.05
C GLY A 144 10.55 -0.98 20.26
N GLU A 145 11.42 -1.40 21.19
CA GLU A 145 11.62 -2.81 21.54
C GLU A 145 10.32 -3.52 21.94
N ASP A 146 9.49 -2.90 22.78
CA ASP A 146 8.22 -3.48 23.22
C ASP A 146 7.28 -3.81 22.05
N VAL A 147 7.21 -2.93 21.04
CA VAL A 147 6.38 -3.14 19.83
C VAL A 147 6.94 -4.27 18.99
N ARG A 148 8.26 -4.35 18.85
CA ARG A 148 8.93 -5.42 18.12
C ARG A 148 8.69 -6.79 18.78
N GLU A 149 8.82 -6.87 20.11
CA GLU A 149 8.57 -8.10 20.85
C GLU A 149 7.09 -8.51 20.80
N ALA A 150 6.16 -7.55 20.88
CA ALA A 150 4.73 -7.82 20.70
C ALA A 150 4.42 -8.38 19.31
N PHE A 151 5.00 -7.79 18.24
CA PHE A 151 4.86 -8.30 16.87
C PHE A 151 5.38 -9.74 16.75
N VAL A 152 6.59 -10.02 17.26
CA VAL A 152 7.19 -11.36 17.22
C VAL A 152 6.34 -12.37 18.01
N ALA A 153 5.84 -11.99 19.18
CA ALA A 153 4.95 -12.84 19.97
C ALA A 153 3.66 -13.16 19.21
N ARG A 154 3.03 -12.14 18.60
CA ARG A 154 1.80 -12.34 17.84
C ARG A 154 1.99 -13.22 16.61
N LEU A 155 3.11 -13.06 15.92
CA LEU A 155 3.49 -13.90 14.78
C LEU A 155 3.71 -15.36 15.19
N LYS A 156 4.39 -15.61 16.32
CA LYS A 156 4.55 -16.97 16.86
C LYS A 156 3.19 -17.62 17.13
N THR A 157 2.26 -16.87 17.72
CA THR A 157 0.88 -17.36 17.95
C THR A 157 0.16 -17.68 16.64
N SER A 158 0.25 -16.80 15.64
CA SER A 158 -0.34 -17.03 14.30
C SER A 158 0.15 -18.34 13.68
N ILE A 159 1.47 -18.52 13.64
CA ILE A 159 2.10 -19.73 13.08
C ILE A 159 1.69 -20.98 13.86
N ALA A 160 1.65 -20.91 15.19
CA ALA A 160 1.25 -22.04 16.03
C ALA A 160 -0.24 -22.41 15.87
N SER A 161 -1.06 -21.48 15.40
CA SER A 161 -2.49 -21.70 15.13
C SER A 161 -2.81 -22.24 13.75
N LEU A 162 -1.82 -22.37 12.85
CA LEU A 162 -2.06 -22.85 11.49
C LEU A 162 -2.70 -24.26 11.50
N PRO A 163 -3.70 -24.51 10.62
CA PRO A 163 -4.25 -25.83 10.43
C PRO A 163 -3.14 -26.83 10.06
N ARG A 164 -3.22 -28.04 10.63
CA ARG A 164 -2.29 -29.13 10.33
C ARG A 164 -2.77 -29.96 9.14
#